data_AF-A0A0S8HHE5-F1
#
_entry.id   AF-A0A0S8HHE5-F1
#
_cell.length_a   1.000
_cell.length_b   1.000
_cell.length_c   1.000
_cell.angle_alpha   90.00
_cell.angle_beta   90.00
_cell.angle_gamma   90.00
#
_symmetry.space_group_name_H-M   'P 1'
#
loop_
_entity.id
_entity.type
_entity.pdbx_description
1 polymer ?
#
loop_
_entity_poly.entity_id
_entity_poly.type
_entity_poly.pdbx_seq_one_letter_code
_entity_poly.pdbx_strand_id
1 'polypeptide(L)' 'CPFGVLPAEPTRRQIAKCDLCEDVTADGQAVPRCVAACPVGALKFEDEHKAVEAKLLVVGGRTIGRDPFKRR' A
#
# COMPACT_ATOMS: atom_id res chain seq x y z
N CYS A 1 13.34 -2.72 -6.38
CA CYS A 1 12.52 -1.69 -5.70
C CYS A 1 13.45 -0.57 -5.25
N PRO A 2 13.28 0.69 -5.69
CA PRO A 2 14.20 1.79 -5.34
C PRO A 2 14.18 2.14 -3.84
N PHE A 3 13.11 1.78 -3.14
CA PHE A 3 12.91 2.05 -1.72
C PHE A 3 13.39 0.93 -0.78
N GLY A 4 13.96 -0.17 -1.31
CA GLY A 4 14.50 -1.26 -0.47
C GLY A 4 13.48 -2.05 0.36
N VAL A 5 12.17 -1.93 0.08
CA VAL A 5 11.09 -2.52 0.89
C VAL A 5 10.94 -4.04 0.69
N LEU A 6 11.45 -4.59 -0.40
CA LEU A 6 11.33 -6.03 -0.69
C LEU A 6 12.46 -6.80 0.03
N PRO A 7 12.15 -7.88 0.76
CA PRO A 7 13.18 -8.74 1.33
C PRO A 7 14.03 -9.38 0.22
N ALA A 8 15.34 -9.52 0.49
CA ALA A 8 16.29 -10.11 -0.45
C ALA A 8 16.03 -11.61 -0.65
N GLU A 9 15.71 -12.33 0.43
CA GLU A 9 15.46 -13.77 0.41
C GLU A 9 13.96 -14.07 0.33
N PRO A 10 13.48 -14.76 -0.71
CA PRO A 10 12.08 -15.13 -0.84
C PRO A 10 11.74 -16.33 0.07
N THR A 11 10.59 -16.27 0.72
CA THR A 11 10.05 -17.43 1.45
C THR A 11 9.13 -18.22 0.51
N ARG A 12 9.40 -19.51 0.29
CA ARG A 12 8.59 -20.37 -0.61
C ARG A 12 8.43 -19.80 -2.03
N ARG A 13 9.47 -19.16 -2.58
CA ARG A 13 9.45 -18.47 -3.89
C ARG A 13 8.44 -17.32 -3.96
N GLN A 14 8.02 -16.79 -2.81
CA GLN A 14 7.15 -15.63 -2.70
C GLN A 14 7.83 -14.54 -1.88
N ILE A 15 7.64 -13.29 -2.31
CA ILE A 15 8.15 -12.12 -1.62
C ILE A 15 6.96 -11.43 -0.96
N ALA A 16 6.97 -11.34 0.36
CA ALA A 16 5.95 -10.60 1.11
C ALA A 16 6.26 -9.10 1.11
N LYS A 17 5.23 -8.29 0.87
CA LYS A 17 5.26 -6.83 0.97
C LYS A 17 3.89 -6.38 1.48
N CYS A 18 3.83 -5.19 2.09
CA CYS A 18 2.58 -4.50 2.38
C CYS A 18 1.66 -4.47 1.14
N ASP A 19 0.47 -5.05 1.30
CA ASP A 19 -0.60 -5.15 0.32
C ASP A 19 -1.62 -4.00 0.44
N LEU A 20 -1.35 -3.03 1.31
CA LEU A 20 -2.23 -1.92 1.69
C LEU A 20 -3.52 -2.39 2.39
N CYS A 21 -3.48 -3.56 3.05
CA CYS A 21 -4.64 -4.20 3.66
C CYS A 21 -5.78 -4.39 2.66
N GLU A 22 -5.46 -4.95 1.49
CA GLU A 22 -6.40 -5.19 0.39
C GLU A 22 -7.64 -5.98 0.85
N ASP A 23 -7.49 -6.86 1.85
CA ASP A 23 -8.57 -7.62 2.47
C ASP A 23 -9.68 -6.75 3.09
N VAL A 24 -9.37 -5.53 3.52
CA VAL A 24 -10.35 -4.60 4.13
C VAL A 24 -10.57 -3.34 3.31
N THR A 25 -9.59 -2.88 2.54
CA THR A 25 -9.71 -1.63 1.77
C THR A 25 -10.36 -1.83 0.40
N ALA A 26 -10.54 -3.07 -0.08
CA ALA A 26 -11.05 -3.35 -1.43
C ALA A 26 -12.40 -2.69 -1.73
N ASP A 27 -13.30 -2.64 -0.73
CA ASP A 27 -14.64 -2.07 -0.89
C ASP A 27 -14.68 -0.55 -0.64
N GLY A 28 -13.54 0.07 -0.31
CA GLY A 28 -13.42 1.50 -0.03
C GLY A 28 -14.07 1.97 1.28
N GLN A 29 -14.62 1.05 2.08
CA GLN A 29 -15.34 1.38 3.32
C GLN A 29 -14.46 1.41 4.58
N ALA A 30 -13.27 0.82 4.51
CA ALA A 30 -12.36 0.74 5.64
C ALA A 30 -10.97 1.29 5.29
N VAL A 31 -10.24 1.70 6.33
CA VAL A 31 -8.85 2.15 6.24
C VAL A 31 -7.90 1.01 6.61
N PRO A 32 -6.62 1.07 6.19
CA PRO A 32 -5.62 0.11 6.61
C PRO A 32 -5.48 0.01 8.13
N ARG A 33 -5.16 -1.19 8.62
CA ARG A 33 -5.05 -1.45 10.07
C ARG A 33 -4.02 -0.55 10.76
N CYS A 34 -2.91 -0.23 10.09
CA CYS A 34 -1.89 0.67 10.63
C CYS A 34 -2.37 2.12 10.76
N VAL A 35 -3.25 2.57 9.86
CA VAL A 35 -3.88 3.90 9.90
C VAL A 35 -4.90 3.94 11.04
N ALA A 36 -5.77 2.93 11.14
CA ALA A 36 -6.75 2.82 12.22
C ALA A 36 -6.10 2.76 13.61
N ALA A 37 -4.95 2.09 13.73
CA ALA A 37 -4.25 1.95 15.00
C ALA A 37 -3.47 3.20 15.44
N CYS A 38 -3.30 4.21 14.57
CA CYS A 38 -2.49 5.37 14.88
C CYS A 38 -3.19 6.31 15.88
N PRO A 39 -2.72 6.44 17.14
CA PRO A 39 -3.44 7.20 18.16
C PRO A 39 -3.33 8.72 17.97
N VAL A 40 -2.25 9.17 17.32
CA VAL A 40 -1.93 10.59 17.13
C VAL A 40 -2.34 11.11 15.75
N GLY A 41 -2.87 10.26 14.86
CA GLY A 41 -3.29 10.67 13.51
C GLY A 41 -2.15 11.05 12.57
N ALA A 42 -0.94 10.51 12.78
CA ALA A 42 0.22 10.74 11.92
C ALA A 42 0.07 10.09 10.54
N LEU A 43 -0.66 8.97 10.46
CA LEU A 43 -0.94 8.26 9.22
C LEU A 43 -2.33 8.63 8.72
N LYS A 44 -2.45 8.90 7.41
CA LYS A 44 -3.71 9.20 6.73
C LYS A 44 -3.86 8.30 5.52
N PHE A 45 -5.08 7.88 5.24
CA PHE A 45 -5.44 7.11 4.05
C PHE A 45 -6.35 7.97 3.19
N GLU A 46 -5.86 8.40 2.04
CA GLU A 46 -6.51 9.36 1.16
C GLU A 46 -6.23 9.02 -0.30
N ASP A 47 -7.05 9.57 -1.18
CA ASP A 47 -6.84 9.48 -2.63
C ASP A 47 -5.64 10.34 -3.06
N GLU A 48 -4.79 9.77 -3.91
CA GLU A 48 -3.56 10.42 -4.37
C GLU A 48 -3.82 11.68 -5.21
N HIS A 49 -4.94 11.75 -5.93
CA HIS A 49 -5.31 12.94 -6.70
C HIS A 49 -5.73 14.11 -5.79
N LYS A 50 -6.22 13.82 -4.58
CA LYS A 50 -6.55 14.84 -3.57
C LYS A 50 -5.33 15.29 -2.76
N ALA A 51 -4.21 14.56 -2.84
CA ALA A 51 -3.00 14.90 -2.09
C ALA A 51 -2.42 16.27 -2.47
N VAL A 52 -2.59 16.70 -3.74
CA VAL A 52 -2.12 18.00 -4.24
C VAL A 52 -2.89 19.15 -3.58
N GLU A 53 -4.20 19.01 -3.40
CA GLU A 53 -5.05 20.00 -2.72
C GLU A 53 -4.68 20.14 -1.25
N ALA A 54 -4.27 19.03 -0.63
CA ALA A 54 -3.77 18.99 0.74
C ALA A 54 -2.32 19.48 0.90
N LYS A 55 -1.67 19.98 -0.18
CA LYS A 55 -0.27 20.44 -0.20
C LYS A 55 0.73 19.35 0.23
N LEU A 56 0.43 18.09 -0.08
CA LEU A 56 1.32 16.95 0.21
C LEU A 56 2.20 16.62 -1.01
N LEU A 57 3.46 16.29 -0.75
CA LEU A 57 4.40 15.83 -1.78
C LEU A 57 4.15 14.34 -2.08
N VAL A 58 3.86 14.02 -3.33
CA VAL A 58 3.73 12.63 -3.80
C VAL A 58 5.10 12.09 -4.21
N VAL A 59 5.65 11.17 -3.43
CA VAL A 59 6.99 10.57 -3.67
C VAL A 59 6.89 9.22 -4.40
N GLY A 60 5.75 8.53 -4.28
CA GLY A 60 5.53 7.24 -4.95
C GLY A 60 4.11 6.71 -4.71
N GLY A 61 3.66 5.82 -5.58
CA GLY A 61 2.32 5.22 -5.54
C GLY A 61 2.33 3.70 -5.61
N ARG A 62 1.16 3.09 -5.39
CA ARG A 62 0.96 1.63 -5.53
C ARG A 62 0.85 1.27 -7.01
N THR A 63 1.86 0.61 -7.56
CA THR A 63 1.78 0.04 -8.92
C THR A 63 1.19 -1.36 -8.85
N ILE A 64 -0.03 -1.55 -9.37
CA ILE A 64 -0.65 -2.87 -9.48
C ILE A 64 -0.27 -3.47 -10.83
N GLY A 65 0.64 -4.45 -10.82
CA GLY A 65 0.89 -5.29 -11.99
C GLY A 65 -0.24 -6.31 -12.15
N ARG A 66 -1.13 -6.11 -13.13
CA ARG A 66 -2.04 -7.16 -13.60
C ARG A 66 -1.25 -8.07 -14.54
N ASP A 67 -0.62 -9.10 -13.99
CA ASP A 67 -0.02 -10.17 -14.78
C ASP A 67 -1.09 -11.23 -15.07
N PRO A 68 -1.48 -11.46 -16.34
CA PRO A 68 -2.46 -12.48 -16.71
C PRO A 68 -2.00 -13.93 -16.41
N PHE A 69 -0.71 -14.15 -16.16
CA PHE A 69 -0.12 -15.45 -15.84
C PHE A 69 0.19 -15.66 -14.35
N LYS A 70 -0.25 -14.74 -13.47
CA LYS A 70 -0.10 -14.89 -12.02
C LYS A 70 -0.90 -16.12 -11.56
N ARG A 71 -0.23 -17.28 -11.52
CA ARG A 71 -0.78 -18.52 -11.00
C ARG A 71 -1.08 -18.32 -9.52
N ARG A 72 -2.36 -18.35 -9.18
CA ARG A 72 -2.83 -18.48 -7.81
C ARG A 72 -2.28 -19.76 -7.19
#